data_AF-A0A3B9KNJ5-F1
#
_entry.id   AF-A0A3B9KNJ5-F1
#
_cell.length_a   1.000
_cell.length_b   1.000
_cell.length_c   1.000
_cell.angle_alpha   90.00
_cell.angle_beta   90.00
_cell.angle_gamma   90.00
#
_symmetry.space_group_name_H-M   'P 1'
#
loop_
_entity.id
_entity.type
_entity.pdbx_description
1 polymer ?
#
loop_
_entity_poly.entity_id
_entity_poly.type
_entity_poly.pdbx_seq_one_letter_code
_entity_poly.pdbx_strand_id
1 'polypeptide(L)'
;NYHEIFSMKEPLVATGIVDNHGQIRPIAPESLTHKIESFYYSPFQHILIPEDNLSEARTILDILQRKHPNKKYTLHTAGKIHTLLHNTHLFHKKKRQISRLYKFRFFSRIAWPLLALVFALFSAYLFFGDRDRNPVDFKASGKHLLAYNGNGKLLWNHEFPFELDPILNPNKLSEYNYYSFGDIDGDQKNEVILTAIDHVINPKYAGTTYCLDHTGKLLWTWNGHTEEYYGKNFYDNNYYPIFHIMHDFNKDGMAEILCGYQQHPWFPTKLIQFDQHGQVLNTFYNSGYLITKLIKDFDGDGYDDILFGGTNNGHKHAIMFILKYPHFSGHSPQNNPNYIIHKEGADCRPPWLYMLFPKPAMLKNVTRTTIKHIFHLDNNSYLVLNHLPHNESFVMYYMDSQFNIHTITVNEQFVNTYRPDGYSNIWDYYDQDAFFSQMSNIRFWNGESWVDTFVVNERE
;
A
#
# COMPACT_ATOMS: atom_id res chain seq x y z
N ASN A 1 36.61 -32.42 -34.50
CA ASN A 1 35.94 -33.73 -34.33
C ASN A 1 35.30 -34.12 -35.65
N TYR A 2 35.92 -35.05 -36.37
CA TYR A 2 35.40 -35.65 -37.60
C TYR A 2 35.14 -37.12 -37.32
N HIS A 3 34.12 -37.71 -37.96
CA HIS A 3 34.01 -39.16 -38.04
C HIS A 3 34.59 -39.62 -39.38
N GLU A 4 35.45 -40.63 -39.33
CA GLU A 4 35.95 -41.31 -40.51
C GLU A 4 34.95 -42.40 -40.89
N ILE A 5 34.43 -42.34 -42.13
CA ILE A 5 33.52 -43.34 -42.68
C ILE A 5 34.30 -44.07 -43.77
N PHE A 6 34.40 -45.40 -43.63
CA PHE A 6 35.02 -46.28 -44.61
C PHE A 6 33.93 -46.95 -45.44
N SER A 7 34.06 -46.92 -46.76
CA SER A 7 33.15 -47.60 -47.69
C SER A 7 33.97 -48.48 -48.62
N MET A 8 33.55 -49.73 -48.86
CA MET A 8 34.25 -50.65 -49.76
C MET A 8 34.15 -50.14 -51.21
N LYS A 9 35.25 -50.20 -51.96
CA LYS A 9 35.27 -49.81 -53.39
C LYS A 9 34.52 -50.82 -54.27
N GLU A 10 34.73 -52.09 -53.97
CA GLU A 10 34.17 -53.23 -54.70
C GLU A 10 33.65 -54.26 -53.70
N PRO A 11 32.70 -55.14 -54.09
CA PRO A 11 32.21 -56.20 -53.23
C PRO A 11 33.34 -57.17 -52.83
N LEU A 12 33.69 -57.18 -51.55
CA LEU A 12 34.77 -57.97 -50.96
C LEU A 12 34.19 -59.08 -50.08
N VAL A 13 34.59 -60.32 -50.30
CA VAL A 13 34.30 -61.43 -49.38
C VAL A 13 35.47 -61.56 -48.42
N ALA A 14 35.22 -61.37 -47.12
CA ALA A 14 36.25 -61.50 -46.10
C ALA A 14 36.03 -62.74 -45.25
N THR A 15 37.12 -63.40 -44.86
CA THR A 15 37.07 -64.50 -43.90
C THR A 15 38.21 -64.39 -42.88
N GLY A 16 37.97 -64.94 -41.69
CA GLY A 16 38.86 -64.84 -40.54
C GLY A 16 38.09 -64.38 -39.30
N ILE A 17 38.69 -64.53 -38.13
CA ILE A 17 38.16 -64.00 -36.87
C ILE A 17 39.09 -62.86 -36.43
N VAL A 18 38.50 -61.71 -36.10
CA VAL A 18 39.24 -60.57 -35.55
C VAL A 18 39.21 -60.66 -34.04
N ASP A 19 40.37 -60.62 -33.39
CA ASP A 19 40.42 -60.58 -31.93
C ASP A 19 40.33 -59.16 -31.36
N ASN A 20 40.30 -59.07 -30.04
CA ASN A 20 40.25 -57.83 -29.28
C ASN A 20 41.48 -56.93 -29.46
N HIS A 21 42.57 -57.42 -30.07
CA HIS A 21 43.73 -56.62 -30.47
C HIS A 21 43.69 -56.21 -31.95
N GLY A 22 42.61 -56.53 -32.66
CA GLY A 22 42.44 -56.23 -34.08
C GLY A 22 43.25 -57.14 -35.00
N GLN A 23 43.75 -58.27 -34.51
CA GLN A 23 44.49 -59.26 -35.29
C GLN A 23 43.52 -60.19 -36.01
N ILE A 24 43.77 -60.48 -37.28
CA ILE A 24 42.97 -61.40 -38.09
C ILE A 24 43.61 -62.79 -37.95
N ARG A 25 42.96 -63.68 -37.21
CA ARG A 25 43.48 -65.02 -36.90
C ARG A 25 43.38 -65.99 -38.08
N PRO A 26 44.33 -66.92 -38.23
CA PRO A 26 44.28 -67.94 -39.26
C PRO A 26 43.04 -68.83 -39.13
N ILE A 27 42.60 -69.34 -40.28
CA ILE A 27 41.52 -70.31 -40.41
C ILE A 27 42.14 -71.70 -40.48
N ALA A 28 41.49 -72.68 -39.84
CA ALA A 28 41.90 -74.08 -39.91
C ALA A 28 41.89 -74.59 -41.38
N PRO A 29 42.88 -75.38 -41.81
CA PRO A 29 43.02 -75.92 -43.17
C PRO A 29 41.73 -76.45 -43.83
N GLU A 30 41.01 -77.30 -43.09
CA GLU A 30 39.77 -77.94 -43.53
C GLU A 30 38.67 -76.90 -43.83
N SER A 31 38.55 -75.89 -42.98
CA SER A 31 37.60 -74.78 -43.16
C SER A 31 38.02 -73.80 -44.25
N LEU A 32 39.33 -73.59 -44.43
CA LEU A 32 39.87 -72.69 -45.44
C LEU A 32 39.52 -73.19 -46.85
N THR A 33 39.66 -74.50 -47.09
CA THR A 33 39.31 -75.16 -48.35
C THR A 33 37.86 -74.86 -48.74
N HIS A 34 36.90 -75.17 -47.88
CA HIS A 34 35.48 -74.95 -48.17
C HIS A 34 35.13 -73.47 -48.38
N LYS A 35 35.77 -72.55 -47.65
CA LYS A 35 35.55 -71.10 -47.79
C LYS A 35 36.08 -70.57 -49.12
N ILE A 36 37.25 -71.03 -49.55
CA ILE A 36 37.84 -70.65 -50.83
C ILE A 36 37.01 -71.22 -51.99
N GLU A 37 36.60 -72.49 -51.92
CA GLU A 37 35.71 -73.09 -52.91
C GLU A 37 34.39 -72.31 -53.03
N SER A 38 33.78 -72.00 -51.89
CA SER A 38 32.53 -71.22 -51.84
C SER A 38 32.70 -69.84 -52.47
N PHE A 39 33.80 -69.13 -52.18
CA PHE A 39 34.11 -67.86 -52.83
C PHE A 39 34.34 -68.04 -54.34
N TYR A 40 35.08 -69.06 -54.74
CA TYR A 40 35.47 -69.27 -56.13
C TYR A 40 34.26 -69.46 -57.06
N TYR A 41 33.24 -70.19 -56.59
CA TYR A 41 31.98 -70.37 -57.31
C TYR A 41 30.95 -69.25 -57.10
N SER A 42 31.26 -68.25 -56.27
CA SER A 42 30.40 -67.07 -56.05
C SER A 42 30.59 -66.02 -57.17
N PRO A 43 29.71 -65.01 -57.30
CA PRO A 43 29.91 -63.90 -58.25
C PRO A 43 31.02 -62.93 -57.83
N PHE A 44 31.55 -63.04 -56.60
CA PHE A 44 32.57 -62.12 -56.10
C PHE A 44 33.92 -62.33 -56.78
N GLN A 45 34.68 -61.24 -56.91
CA GLN A 45 36.02 -61.24 -57.54
C GLN A 45 37.13 -61.00 -56.52
N HIS A 46 36.83 -60.45 -55.35
CA HIS A 46 37.82 -60.12 -54.33
C HIS A 46 37.57 -60.95 -53.08
N ILE A 47 38.59 -61.67 -52.64
CA ILE A 47 38.58 -62.38 -51.36
C ILE A 47 39.67 -61.82 -50.46
N LEU A 48 39.34 -61.58 -49.20
CA LEU A 48 40.28 -61.26 -48.13
C LEU A 48 40.40 -62.45 -47.19
N ILE A 49 41.62 -62.93 -47.00
CA ILE A 49 41.95 -64.01 -46.05
C ILE A 49 42.98 -63.54 -45.02
N PRO A 50 43.15 -64.26 -43.90
CA PRO A 50 44.26 -64.01 -42.98
C PRO A 50 45.60 -64.18 -43.68
N GLU A 51 46.57 -63.33 -43.36
CA GLU A 51 47.90 -63.34 -43.99
C GLU A 51 48.64 -64.68 -43.81
N ASP A 52 48.48 -65.30 -42.64
CA ASP A 52 49.06 -66.60 -42.31
C ASP A 52 48.53 -67.76 -43.19
N ASN A 53 47.35 -67.60 -43.81
CA ASN A 53 46.77 -68.61 -44.69
C ASN A 53 47.16 -68.45 -46.17
N LEU A 54 48.00 -67.47 -46.53
CA LEU A 54 48.31 -67.12 -47.92
C LEU A 54 48.84 -68.30 -48.75
N SER A 55 49.79 -69.06 -48.19
CA SER A 55 50.44 -70.17 -48.90
C SER A 55 49.44 -71.27 -49.25
N GLU A 56 48.67 -71.72 -48.25
CA GLU A 56 47.66 -72.76 -48.40
C GLU A 56 46.53 -72.32 -49.33
N ALA A 57 46.06 -71.07 -49.17
CA ALA A 57 45.01 -70.52 -50.02
C ALA A 57 45.41 -70.45 -51.50
N ARG A 58 46.68 -70.12 -51.79
CA ARG A 58 47.20 -70.15 -53.17
C ARG A 58 47.18 -71.55 -53.74
N THR A 59 47.58 -72.57 -52.98
CA THR A 59 47.52 -73.96 -53.44
C THR A 59 46.09 -74.38 -53.79
N ILE A 60 45.10 -74.04 -52.95
CA ILE A 60 43.69 -74.35 -53.20
C ILE A 60 43.18 -73.59 -54.45
N LEU A 61 43.48 -72.29 -54.55
CA LEU A 61 43.10 -71.46 -55.69
C LEU A 61 43.73 -71.92 -57.00
N ASP A 62 44.99 -72.37 -56.99
CA ASP A 62 45.67 -72.89 -58.19
C ASP A 62 45.03 -74.19 -58.68
N ILE A 63 44.63 -75.08 -57.76
CA ILE A 63 43.88 -76.31 -58.09
C ILE A 63 42.53 -75.94 -58.74
N LEU A 64 41.81 -74.99 -58.15
CA LEU A 64 40.52 -74.52 -58.69
C LEU A 64 40.69 -73.81 -60.03
N GLN A 65 41.74 -73.01 -60.21
CA GLN A 65 42.02 -72.31 -61.47
C GLN A 65 42.35 -73.27 -62.61
N ARG A 66 43.06 -74.36 -62.34
CA ARG A 66 43.28 -75.43 -63.35
C ARG A 66 41.98 -76.11 -63.75
N LYS A 67 41.06 -76.30 -62.79
CA LYS A 67 39.76 -76.93 -63.03
C LYS A 67 38.78 -75.98 -63.76
N HIS A 68 38.90 -74.68 -63.53
CA HIS A 68 37.96 -73.65 -64.00
C HIS A 68 38.69 -72.37 -64.48
N PRO A 69 39.40 -72.41 -65.62
CA PRO A 69 40.36 -71.36 -66.01
C PRO A 69 39.77 -69.97 -66.30
N ASN A 70 38.44 -69.85 -66.45
CA ASN A 70 37.78 -68.60 -66.84
C ASN A 70 37.44 -67.68 -65.66
N LYS A 71 37.58 -68.14 -64.41
CA LYS A 71 37.31 -67.29 -63.24
C LYS A 71 38.45 -66.29 -63.06
N LYS A 72 38.09 -65.00 -62.96
CA LYS A 72 38.98 -63.94 -62.50
C LYS A 72 38.77 -63.71 -61.01
N TYR A 73 39.85 -63.65 -60.25
CA TYR A 73 39.82 -63.31 -58.84
C TYR A 73 41.08 -62.52 -58.45
N THR A 74 40.96 -61.76 -57.36
CA THR A 74 42.06 -61.06 -56.71
C THR A 74 42.08 -61.49 -55.25
N LEU A 75 43.19 -62.09 -54.84
CA LEU A 75 43.42 -62.50 -53.46
C LEU A 75 44.06 -61.35 -52.68
N HIS A 76 43.40 -60.92 -51.61
CA HIS A 76 43.91 -59.96 -50.64
C HIS A 76 44.22 -60.66 -49.33
N THR A 77 45.24 -60.18 -48.62
CA THR A 77 45.60 -60.65 -47.28
C THR A 77 45.68 -59.49 -46.30
N ALA A 78 45.39 -59.76 -45.03
CA ALA A 78 45.67 -58.83 -43.94
C ALA A 78 45.91 -59.57 -42.63
N GLY A 79 46.98 -59.21 -41.90
CA GLY A 79 47.18 -59.66 -40.52
C GLY A 79 46.45 -58.82 -39.48
N LYS A 80 46.13 -57.54 -39.77
CA LYS A 80 45.43 -56.62 -38.83
C LYS A 80 44.33 -55.83 -39.50
N ILE A 81 43.23 -55.62 -38.79
CA ILE A 81 42.09 -54.81 -39.26
C ILE A 81 42.49 -53.35 -39.48
N HIS A 82 43.40 -52.80 -38.68
CA HIS A 82 43.87 -51.41 -38.85
C HIS A 82 44.58 -51.21 -40.18
N THR A 83 45.46 -52.15 -40.57
CA THR A 83 46.16 -52.14 -41.86
C THR A 83 45.18 -52.28 -43.01
N LEU A 84 44.17 -53.14 -42.85
CA LEU A 84 43.10 -53.34 -43.82
C LEU A 84 42.29 -52.05 -44.08
N LEU A 85 41.87 -51.34 -43.02
CA LEU A 85 41.09 -50.10 -43.14
C LEU A 85 41.88 -48.95 -43.80
N HIS A 86 43.21 -48.98 -43.73
CA HIS A 86 44.08 -48.02 -44.40
C HIS A 86 44.47 -48.42 -45.82
N ASN A 87 44.05 -49.60 -46.28
CA ASN A 87 44.28 -50.02 -47.66
C ASN A 87 43.37 -49.23 -48.61
N THR A 88 43.95 -48.20 -49.24
CA THR A 88 43.25 -47.31 -50.18
C THR A 88 42.81 -48.02 -51.46
N HIS A 89 43.28 -49.23 -51.74
CA HIS A 89 42.78 -50.04 -52.85
C HIS A 89 41.44 -50.71 -52.52
N LEU A 90 41.16 -51.00 -51.24
CA LEU A 90 39.93 -51.67 -50.81
C LEU A 90 38.85 -50.71 -50.31
N PHE A 91 39.24 -49.61 -49.67
CA PHE A 91 38.30 -48.69 -49.02
C PHE A 91 38.43 -47.24 -49.52
N HIS A 92 37.29 -46.57 -49.68
CA HIS A 92 37.18 -45.12 -49.73
C HIS A 92 37.03 -44.56 -48.32
N LYS A 93 37.99 -43.74 -47.92
CA LYS A 93 37.98 -42.98 -46.66
C LYS A 93 37.31 -41.62 -46.90
N LYS A 94 36.15 -41.38 -46.30
CA LYS A 94 35.47 -40.07 -46.31
C LYS A 94 35.47 -39.48 -44.90
N LYS A 95 35.86 -38.21 -44.77
CA LYS A 95 35.75 -37.44 -43.50
C LYS A 95 34.40 -36.73 -43.48
N ARG A 96 33.55 -37.03 -42.49
CA ARG A 96 32.26 -36.32 -42.30
C ARG A 96 32.43 -35.28 -41.18
N GLN A 97 32.23 -34.00 -41.51
CA GLN A 97 32.18 -32.93 -40.52
C GLN A 97 30.92 -33.05 -39.67
N ILE A 98 31.08 -33.00 -38.35
CA ILE A 98 29.96 -32.84 -37.42
C ILE A 98 29.50 -31.39 -37.56
N SER A 99 28.37 -31.15 -38.22
CA SER A 99 27.90 -29.80 -38.55
C SER A 99 27.69 -28.97 -37.27
N ARG A 100 28.24 -27.75 -37.24
CA ARG A 100 28.08 -26.77 -36.14
C ARG A 100 26.61 -26.55 -35.73
N LEU A 101 25.65 -26.77 -36.65
CA LEU A 101 24.21 -26.66 -36.46
C LEU A 101 23.65 -27.55 -35.33
N TYR A 102 24.24 -28.73 -35.08
CA TYR A 102 23.76 -29.62 -34.01
C TYR A 102 24.06 -29.06 -32.61
N LYS A 103 25.21 -28.40 -32.43
CA LYS A 103 25.54 -27.73 -31.16
C LYS A 103 24.66 -26.51 -30.92
N PHE A 104 24.35 -25.75 -31.98
CA PHE A 104 23.49 -24.58 -31.88
C PHE A 104 22.05 -24.95 -31.49
N ARG A 105 21.50 -26.05 -32.04
CA ARG A 105 20.17 -26.54 -31.69
C ARG A 105 20.02 -27.07 -30.26
N PHE A 106 21.09 -27.61 -29.68
CA PHE A 106 21.08 -28.04 -28.28
C PHE A 106 21.13 -26.84 -27.33
N PHE A 107 21.98 -25.85 -27.63
CA PHE A 107 22.10 -24.64 -26.82
C PHE A 107 20.80 -23.79 -26.84
N SER A 108 20.14 -23.68 -27.99
CA SER A 108 18.89 -22.93 -28.10
C SER A 108 17.72 -23.55 -27.32
N ARG A 109 17.68 -24.88 -27.14
CA ARG A 109 16.59 -25.54 -26.38
C ARG A 109 16.59 -25.24 -24.89
N ILE A 110 17.74 -24.91 -24.30
CA ILE A 110 17.88 -24.63 -22.86
C ILE A 110 17.94 -23.13 -22.60
N ALA A 111 18.62 -22.38 -23.47
CA ALA A 111 18.79 -20.94 -23.28
C ALA A 111 17.46 -20.17 -23.35
N TRP A 112 16.55 -20.54 -24.27
CA TRP A 112 15.28 -19.82 -24.43
C TRP A 112 14.33 -19.94 -23.23
N PRO A 113 14.06 -21.14 -22.66
CA PRO A 113 13.24 -21.26 -21.46
C PRO A 113 13.85 -20.53 -20.25
N LEU A 114 15.17 -20.58 -20.09
CA LEU A 114 15.83 -19.90 -18.98
C LEU A 114 15.72 -18.38 -19.10
N LEU A 115 15.92 -17.85 -20.31
CA LEU A 115 15.73 -16.43 -20.61
C LEU A 115 14.28 -16.01 -20.39
N ALA A 116 13.31 -16.82 -20.82
CA ALA A 116 11.89 -16.57 -20.61
C ALA A 116 11.52 -16.56 -19.12
N LEU A 117 12.11 -17.45 -18.31
CA LEU A 117 11.90 -17.48 -16.86
C LEU A 117 12.48 -16.24 -16.18
N VAL A 118 13.70 -15.83 -16.53
CA VAL A 118 14.32 -14.60 -16.01
C VAL A 118 13.47 -13.38 -16.38
N PHE A 119 13.00 -13.32 -17.64
CA PHE A 119 12.12 -12.24 -18.10
C PHE A 119 10.76 -12.24 -17.40
N ALA A 120 10.18 -13.41 -17.15
CA ALA A 120 8.93 -13.55 -16.41
C ALA A 120 9.09 -13.10 -14.95
N LEU A 121 10.18 -13.50 -14.28
CA LEU A 121 10.48 -13.06 -12.91
C LEU A 121 10.77 -11.56 -12.82
N PHE A 122 11.51 -11.00 -13.79
CA PHE A 122 11.77 -9.57 -13.86
C PHE A 122 10.51 -8.77 -14.15
N SER A 123 9.67 -9.26 -15.06
CA SER A 123 8.35 -8.67 -15.33
C SER A 123 7.46 -8.76 -14.09
N ALA A 124 7.43 -9.90 -13.40
CA ALA A 124 6.66 -10.07 -12.18
C ALA A 124 7.14 -9.12 -11.08
N TYR A 125 8.44 -8.91 -10.92
CA TYR A 125 8.98 -7.92 -9.99
C TYR A 125 8.59 -6.48 -10.37
N LEU A 126 8.61 -6.14 -11.66
CA LEU A 126 8.21 -4.81 -12.11
C LEU A 126 6.70 -4.57 -11.96
N PHE A 127 5.85 -5.53 -12.30
CA PHE A 127 4.39 -5.35 -12.32
C PHE A 127 3.70 -5.67 -10.99
N PHE A 128 4.26 -6.58 -10.18
CA PHE A 128 3.71 -6.99 -8.88
C PHE A 128 4.56 -6.52 -7.69
N GLY A 129 5.71 -5.87 -7.92
CA GLY A 129 6.45 -5.22 -6.86
C GLY A 129 5.63 -4.07 -6.28
N ASP A 130 5.56 -3.99 -4.96
CA ASP A 130 4.85 -2.93 -4.26
C ASP A 130 5.48 -1.56 -4.55
N ARG A 131 4.81 -0.83 -5.45
CA ARG A 131 5.17 0.52 -5.90
C ARG A 131 4.47 1.60 -5.10
N ASP A 132 3.59 1.25 -4.16
CA ASP A 132 2.96 2.23 -3.31
C ASP A 132 4.04 2.91 -2.45
N ARG A 133 4.23 4.20 -2.70
CA ARG A 133 5.16 5.07 -1.97
C ARG A 133 4.42 6.09 -1.13
N ASN A 134 3.09 5.98 -1.03
CA ASN A 134 2.30 6.92 -0.27
C ASN A 134 2.29 6.51 1.20
N PRO A 135 2.75 7.38 2.11
CA PRO A 135 2.53 7.15 3.51
C PRO A 135 1.02 7.22 3.80
N VAL A 136 0.53 6.21 4.52
CA VAL A 136 -0.86 6.15 4.99
C VAL A 136 -0.96 5.74 6.46
N ASP A 137 0.17 5.34 7.05
CA ASP A 137 0.25 4.99 8.47
C ASP A 137 1.60 5.40 9.07
N PHE A 138 1.63 5.61 10.38
CA PHE A 138 2.79 6.02 11.14
C PHE A 138 3.01 5.25 12.44
N LYS A 139 4.27 5.17 12.84
CA LYS A 139 4.65 4.73 14.18
C LYS A 139 5.70 5.64 14.78
N ALA A 140 5.42 6.16 15.97
CA ALA A 140 6.39 6.91 16.77
C ALA A 140 7.18 5.95 17.67
N SER A 141 8.50 6.02 17.62
CA SER A 141 9.42 5.22 18.42
C SER A 141 10.61 6.05 18.92
N GLY A 142 10.52 6.54 20.16
CA GLY A 142 11.52 7.46 20.71
C GLY A 142 11.51 8.75 19.89
N LYS A 143 12.64 9.09 19.26
CA LYS A 143 12.77 10.28 18.39
C LYS A 143 12.38 10.05 16.93
N HIS A 144 12.04 8.81 16.57
CA HIS A 144 11.84 8.41 15.18
C HIS A 144 10.35 8.34 14.84
N LEU A 145 9.99 8.95 13.73
CA LEU A 145 8.71 8.77 13.06
C LEU A 145 8.91 7.87 11.85
N LEU A 146 8.24 6.70 11.86
CA LEU A 146 8.37 5.66 10.86
C LEU A 146 7.10 5.63 9.99
N ALA A 147 7.22 5.90 8.70
CA ALA A 147 6.10 5.90 7.76
C ALA A 147 5.90 4.57 7.08
N TYR A 148 4.64 4.15 6.93
CA TYR A 148 4.28 2.92 6.26
C TYR A 148 3.26 3.18 5.14
N ASN A 149 3.35 2.39 4.07
CA ASN A 149 2.34 2.39 3.00
C ASN A 149 1.15 1.48 3.35
N GLY A 150 0.16 1.38 2.44
CA GLY A 150 -1.06 0.60 2.68
C GLY A 150 -0.83 -0.91 2.85
N ASN A 151 0.34 -1.40 2.47
CA ASN A 151 0.75 -2.80 2.64
C ASN A 151 1.59 -3.03 3.91
N GLY A 152 1.78 -2.01 4.75
CA GLY A 152 2.58 -2.08 5.97
C GLY A 152 4.10 -2.08 5.73
N LYS A 153 4.55 -1.69 4.53
CA LYS A 153 5.98 -1.56 4.21
C LYS A 153 6.52 -0.23 4.70
N LEU A 154 7.63 -0.27 5.43
CA LEU A 154 8.36 0.93 5.85
C LEU A 154 8.85 1.70 4.62
N LEU A 155 8.45 2.96 4.49
CA LEU A 155 8.85 3.86 3.43
C LEU A 155 10.08 4.67 3.82
N TRP A 156 10.07 5.25 5.02
CA TRP A 156 11.13 6.13 5.52
C TRP A 156 11.09 6.27 7.05
N ASN A 157 12.15 6.88 7.58
CA ASN A 157 12.35 7.18 9.00
C ASN A 157 12.82 8.63 9.14
N HIS A 158 12.01 9.47 9.80
CA HIS A 158 12.38 10.83 10.16
C HIS A 158 12.78 10.91 11.63
N GLU A 159 13.94 11.51 11.93
CA GLU A 159 14.41 11.72 13.30
C GLU A 159 14.13 13.15 13.75
N PHE A 160 13.37 13.30 14.84
CA PHE A 160 13.13 14.58 15.49
C PHE A 160 14.19 14.85 16.56
N PRO A 161 14.47 16.13 16.91
CA PRO A 161 15.41 16.44 17.98
C PRO A 161 14.88 16.09 19.38
N PHE A 162 13.59 15.76 19.49
CA PHE A 162 12.86 15.44 20.73
C PHE A 162 12.22 14.06 20.66
N GLU A 163 11.83 13.53 21.82
CA GLU A 163 11.04 12.30 21.90
C GLU A 163 9.59 12.55 21.48
N LEU A 164 9.10 11.71 20.59
CA LEU A 164 7.73 11.71 20.12
C LEU A 164 6.83 10.98 21.11
N ASP A 165 5.65 11.54 21.35
CA ASP A 165 4.65 10.94 22.22
C ASP A 165 4.12 9.62 21.60
N PRO A 166 4.06 8.51 22.36
CA PRO A 166 3.44 7.27 21.92
C PRO A 166 1.97 7.40 21.50
N ILE A 167 1.26 8.48 21.82
CA ILE A 167 -0.11 8.77 21.36
C ILE A 167 -0.19 8.99 19.85
N LEU A 168 0.94 9.25 19.18
CA LEU A 168 1.05 9.22 17.73
C LEU A 168 0.99 7.80 17.14
N ASN A 169 0.83 6.75 17.97
CA ASN A 169 0.67 5.38 17.49
C ASN A 169 -0.81 5.06 17.22
N PRO A 170 -1.15 4.54 16.02
CA PRO A 170 -2.52 4.32 15.52
C PRO A 170 -3.35 3.33 16.37
N ASN A 171 -2.72 2.52 17.21
CA ASN A 171 -3.39 1.50 18.02
C ASN A 171 -4.12 2.05 19.26
N LYS A 172 -4.05 3.37 19.53
CA LYS A 172 -4.90 4.00 20.53
C LYS A 172 -6.12 4.58 19.81
N LEU A 173 -7.31 4.09 20.15
CA LEU A 173 -8.63 4.64 19.78
C LEU A 173 -8.78 6.07 20.31
N SER A 174 -7.98 6.98 19.78
CA SER A 174 -7.96 8.38 20.10
C SER A 174 -9.00 9.05 19.20
N GLU A 175 -10.03 9.65 19.78
CA GLU A 175 -10.96 10.53 19.05
C GLU A 175 -10.23 11.74 18.40
N TYR A 176 -8.98 11.99 18.81
CA TYR A 176 -8.12 13.03 18.30
C TYR A 176 -7.18 12.50 17.20
N ASN A 177 -7.17 13.17 16.05
CA ASN A 177 -6.26 12.90 14.93
C ASN A 177 -5.05 13.86 15.01
N TYR A 178 -4.00 13.46 15.70
CA TYR A 178 -2.80 14.30 15.86
C TYR A 178 -1.90 14.39 14.62
N TYR A 179 -2.27 13.69 13.56
CA TYR A 179 -1.63 13.72 12.26
C TYR A 179 -2.66 13.51 11.14
N SER A 180 -2.29 13.85 9.90
CA SER A 180 -3.06 13.58 8.70
C SER A 180 -2.13 13.35 7.51
N PHE A 181 -2.67 12.73 6.46
CA PHE A 181 -2.02 12.51 5.18
C PHE A 181 -2.87 13.12 4.07
N GLY A 182 -2.23 13.62 3.03
CA GLY A 182 -2.89 14.07 1.81
C GLY A 182 -1.89 14.64 0.84
N ASP A 183 -2.24 14.59 -0.45
CA ASP A 183 -1.48 15.20 -1.54
C ASP A 183 -1.80 16.69 -1.58
N ILE A 184 -0.90 17.55 -1.10
CA ILE A 184 -1.17 19.00 -0.99
C ILE A 184 -0.69 19.80 -2.21
N ASP A 185 0.03 19.16 -3.15
CA ASP A 185 0.64 19.82 -4.31
C ASP A 185 0.25 19.21 -5.67
N GLY A 186 -0.57 18.16 -5.66
CA GLY A 186 -1.14 17.49 -6.82
C GLY A 186 -0.18 16.50 -7.49
N ASP A 187 0.92 16.10 -6.84
CA ASP A 187 1.91 15.18 -7.40
C ASP A 187 1.55 13.69 -7.24
N GLN A 188 0.36 13.40 -6.71
CA GLN A 188 -0.19 12.09 -6.35
C GLN A 188 0.57 11.37 -5.24
N LYS A 189 1.36 12.10 -4.46
CA LYS A 189 2.04 11.57 -3.29
C LYS A 189 1.57 12.27 -2.03
N ASN A 190 1.41 11.49 -0.97
CA ASN A 190 0.90 12.04 0.28
C ASN A 190 2.02 12.72 1.06
N GLU A 191 1.80 13.98 1.40
CA GLU A 191 2.47 14.68 2.49
C GLU A 191 1.89 14.23 3.82
N VAL A 192 2.59 14.62 4.88
CA VAL A 192 2.28 14.24 6.25
C VAL A 192 2.33 15.48 7.11
N ILE A 193 1.25 15.75 7.82
CA ILE A 193 1.22 16.78 8.85
C ILE A 193 1.07 16.15 10.23
N LEU A 194 1.79 16.68 11.21
CA LEU A 194 1.63 16.33 12.62
C LEU A 194 2.02 17.50 13.52
N THR A 195 1.59 17.45 14.77
CA THR A 195 1.97 18.46 15.78
C THR A 195 2.57 17.79 17.00
N ALA A 196 3.66 18.36 17.53
CA ALA A 196 4.27 17.90 18.77
C ALA A 196 3.39 18.26 19.99
N ILE A 197 3.13 17.28 20.86
CA ILE A 197 2.07 17.34 21.88
C ILE A 197 2.63 17.63 23.28
N ASP A 198 3.92 17.37 23.53
CA ASP A 198 4.43 17.27 24.89
C ASP A 198 5.08 18.56 25.42
N HIS A 199 4.30 19.33 26.18
CA HIS A 199 4.77 20.53 26.91
C HIS A 199 5.58 20.21 28.17
N VAL A 200 5.54 18.98 28.69
CA VAL A 200 6.22 18.58 29.93
C VAL A 200 7.64 18.14 29.64
N ILE A 201 7.83 17.27 28.65
CA ILE A 201 9.15 16.75 28.27
C ILE A 201 9.84 17.75 27.32
N ASN A 202 9.09 18.39 26.41
CA ASN A 202 9.64 19.20 25.33
C ASN A 202 8.90 20.54 25.12
N PRO A 203 8.82 21.42 26.14
CA PRO A 203 8.07 22.68 26.08
C PRO A 203 8.47 23.59 24.91
N LYS A 204 9.73 23.51 24.47
CA LYS A 204 10.23 24.28 23.32
C LYS A 204 9.54 23.90 22.00
N TYR A 205 9.17 22.63 21.84
CA TYR A 205 8.64 22.09 20.58
C TYR A 205 7.13 21.89 20.62
N ALA A 206 6.54 21.91 21.80
CA ALA A 206 5.12 21.67 21.98
C ALA A 206 4.25 22.71 21.23
N GLY A 207 3.19 22.22 20.58
CA GLY A 207 2.36 23.01 19.67
C GLY A 207 3.00 23.30 18.30
N THR A 208 4.24 22.85 18.04
CA THR A 208 4.86 23.01 16.72
C THR A 208 4.29 21.98 15.75
N THR A 209 3.78 22.46 14.62
CA THR A 209 3.29 21.66 13.51
C THR A 209 4.39 21.47 12.48
N TYR A 210 4.52 20.26 11.97
CA TYR A 210 5.50 19.84 10.99
C TYR A 210 4.79 19.28 9.77
N CYS A 211 5.24 19.68 8.59
CA CYS A 211 4.84 19.04 7.32
C CYS A 211 6.05 18.36 6.69
N LEU A 212 5.92 17.08 6.40
CA LEU A 212 6.93 16.24 5.76
C LEU A 212 6.43 15.81 4.37
N ASP A 213 7.34 15.68 3.42
CA ASP A 213 7.01 15.09 2.11
C ASP A 213 6.84 13.56 2.19
N HIS A 214 6.42 12.96 1.09
CA HIS A 214 6.29 11.50 0.94
C HIS A 214 7.58 10.69 1.19
N THR A 215 8.76 11.34 1.25
CA THR A 215 10.06 10.72 1.58
C THR A 215 10.49 10.95 3.03
N GLY A 216 9.69 11.69 3.81
CA GLY A 216 9.99 12.06 5.19
C GLY A 216 10.91 13.27 5.31
N LYS A 217 11.13 14.03 4.24
CA LYS A 217 11.90 15.28 4.33
C LYS A 217 11.00 16.39 4.83
N LEU A 218 11.52 17.22 5.74
CA LEU A 218 10.84 18.39 6.23
C LEU A 218 10.60 19.42 5.11
N LEU A 219 9.34 19.77 4.89
CA LEU A 219 8.92 20.85 3.99
C LEU A 219 8.87 22.17 4.75
N TRP A 220 8.14 22.22 5.86
CA TRP A 220 7.99 23.41 6.68
C TRP A 220 7.58 23.08 8.12
N THR A 221 7.71 24.08 8.99
CA THR A 221 7.25 24.03 10.38
C THR A 221 6.49 25.29 10.72
N TRP A 222 5.50 25.18 11.59
CA TRP A 222 4.76 26.31 12.12
C TRP A 222 4.64 26.24 13.64
N ASN A 223 4.98 27.35 14.30
CA ASN A 223 4.71 27.57 15.73
C ASN A 223 4.35 29.04 15.93
N GLY A 224 3.11 29.37 15.56
CA GLY A 224 2.58 30.74 15.64
C GLY A 224 1.71 30.98 16.88
N HIS A 225 1.78 30.11 17.89
CA HIS A 225 1.01 30.30 19.11
C HIS A 225 1.59 31.44 19.95
N THR A 226 0.76 32.43 20.23
CA THR A 226 1.11 33.59 21.05
C THR A 226 0.27 33.62 22.33
N GLU A 227 0.85 34.20 23.38
CA GLU A 227 0.12 34.57 24.60
C GLU A 227 -0.90 35.67 24.25
N GLU A 228 -2.13 35.55 24.75
CA GLU A 228 -3.25 36.37 24.32
C GLU A 228 -4.21 36.66 25.48
N TYR A 229 -4.98 37.74 25.34
CA TYR A 229 -6.11 38.04 26.23
C TYR A 229 -7.42 37.61 25.58
N TYR A 230 -8.23 36.87 26.34
CA TYR A 230 -9.62 36.62 25.98
C TYR A 230 -10.52 37.21 27.07
N GLY A 231 -11.37 38.16 26.67
CA GLY A 231 -12.04 39.05 27.60
C GLY A 231 -11.04 39.80 28.48
N LYS A 232 -11.10 39.56 29.79
CA LYS A 232 -10.19 40.16 30.79
C LYS A 232 -9.07 39.24 31.27
N ASN A 233 -9.06 38.00 30.79
CA ASN A 233 -8.14 36.98 31.30
C ASN A 233 -6.97 36.80 30.32
N PHE A 234 -5.79 36.61 30.89
CA PHE A 234 -4.57 36.29 30.17
C PHE A 234 -4.43 34.77 30.00
N TYR A 235 -4.00 34.35 28.81
CA TYR A 235 -3.72 32.95 28.47
C TYR A 235 -2.35 32.86 27.83
N ASP A 236 -1.61 31.83 28.24
CA ASP A 236 -0.31 31.50 27.65
C ASP A 236 -0.47 30.92 26.24
N ASN A 237 0.66 30.61 25.60
CA ASN A 237 0.70 29.96 24.30
C ASN A 237 0.62 28.42 24.37
N ASN A 238 0.10 27.86 25.46
CA ASN A 238 -0.01 26.41 25.68
C ASN A 238 -1.16 25.81 24.86
N TYR A 239 -0.91 25.58 23.57
CA TYR A 239 -1.85 24.97 22.65
C TYR A 239 -1.50 23.51 22.37
N TYR A 240 -2.53 22.67 22.34
CA TYR A 240 -2.45 21.26 21.97
C TYR A 240 -3.19 21.03 20.66
N PRO A 241 -2.66 20.20 19.75
CA PRO A 241 -3.44 19.77 18.60
C PRO A 241 -4.67 18.97 19.06
N ILE A 242 -5.79 19.13 18.36
CA ILE A 242 -7.00 18.31 18.57
C ILE A 242 -7.35 17.50 17.32
N PHE A 243 -7.11 18.05 16.13
CA PHE A 243 -7.22 17.32 14.88
C PHE A 243 -6.37 17.97 13.80
N HIS A 244 -5.96 17.17 12.83
CA HIS A 244 -5.45 17.61 11.54
C HIS A 244 -6.35 17.04 10.46
N ILE A 245 -6.56 17.83 9.42
CA ILE A 245 -7.35 17.47 8.24
C ILE A 245 -6.50 17.85 7.03
N MET A 246 -6.26 16.88 6.17
CA MET A 246 -5.81 17.08 4.80
C MET A 246 -6.90 16.47 3.93
N HIS A 247 -7.64 17.32 3.22
CA HIS A 247 -8.81 16.91 2.46
C HIS A 247 -9.00 17.81 1.26
N ASP A 248 -9.34 17.23 0.12
CA ASP A 248 -9.65 17.95 -1.12
C ASP A 248 -11.10 18.47 -1.05
N PHE A 249 -11.27 19.67 -0.50
CA PHE A 249 -12.57 20.28 -0.28
C PHE A 249 -13.20 20.75 -1.59
N ASN A 250 -12.38 21.22 -2.54
CA ASN A 250 -12.81 21.81 -3.80
C ASN A 250 -12.83 20.86 -5.00
N LYS A 251 -12.41 19.61 -4.79
CA LYS A 251 -12.37 18.54 -5.80
C LYS A 251 -11.39 18.83 -6.94
N ASP A 252 -10.32 19.58 -6.68
CA ASP A 252 -9.29 19.90 -7.67
C ASP A 252 -8.13 18.88 -7.71
N GLY A 253 -8.16 17.90 -6.79
CA GLY A 253 -7.14 16.86 -6.65
C GLY A 253 -6.01 17.22 -5.68
N MET A 254 -6.03 18.42 -5.08
CA MET A 254 -5.10 18.86 -4.05
C MET A 254 -5.83 18.97 -2.71
N ALA A 255 -5.20 18.50 -1.64
CA ALA A 255 -5.74 18.55 -0.30
C ALA A 255 -5.45 19.89 0.36
N GLU A 256 -6.47 20.53 0.93
CA GLU A 256 -6.27 21.65 1.84
C GLU A 256 -6.00 21.21 3.27
N ILE A 257 -5.24 22.03 3.97
CA ILE A 257 -4.73 21.73 5.32
C ILE A 257 -5.51 22.54 6.34
N LEU A 258 -6.22 21.87 7.25
CA LEU A 258 -6.86 22.50 8.41
C LEU A 258 -6.43 21.82 9.70
N CYS A 259 -5.87 22.59 10.63
CA CYS A 259 -5.42 22.10 11.92
C CYS A 259 -6.23 22.76 13.05
N GLY A 260 -6.71 21.94 13.98
CA GLY A 260 -7.35 22.39 15.20
C GLY A 260 -6.37 22.38 16.36
N TYR A 261 -6.31 23.48 17.11
CA TYR A 261 -5.50 23.63 18.31
C TYR A 261 -6.33 24.17 19.47
N GLN A 262 -6.15 23.60 20.64
CA GLN A 262 -6.88 23.96 21.84
C GLN A 262 -5.93 24.56 22.87
N GLN A 263 -6.26 25.75 23.38
CA GLN A 263 -5.58 26.29 24.55
C GLN A 263 -5.91 25.40 25.74
N HIS A 264 -4.89 24.91 26.43
CA HIS A 264 -5.04 24.03 27.58
C HIS A 264 -4.52 24.71 28.86
N PRO A 265 -5.21 24.53 30.02
CA PRO A 265 -6.41 23.72 30.22
C PRO A 265 -7.71 24.49 29.98
N TRP A 266 -7.70 25.60 29.22
CA TRP A 266 -8.83 26.52 29.16
C TRP A 266 -9.53 26.60 27.80
N PHE A 267 -9.35 27.69 27.07
CA PHE A 267 -9.99 28.01 25.81
C PHE A 267 -9.19 29.15 25.17
N PRO A 268 -9.34 29.44 23.86
CA PRO A 268 -10.26 28.88 22.87
C PRO A 268 -9.71 27.64 22.15
N THR A 269 -10.53 27.10 21.26
CA THR A 269 -10.05 26.28 20.15
C THR A 269 -9.84 27.17 18.92
N LYS A 270 -8.64 27.13 18.34
CA LYS A 270 -8.25 27.77 17.08
C LYS A 270 -8.30 26.73 15.96
N LEU A 271 -8.94 27.04 14.85
CA LEU A 271 -8.84 26.30 13.60
C LEU A 271 -8.02 27.13 12.64
N ILE A 272 -6.93 26.58 12.13
CA ILE A 272 -5.98 27.29 11.30
C ILE A 272 -5.87 26.56 9.98
N GLN A 273 -6.20 27.26 8.89
CA GLN A 273 -5.99 26.77 7.54
C GLN A 273 -4.60 27.19 7.07
N PHE A 274 -3.86 26.23 6.51
CA PHE A 274 -2.54 26.48 5.92
C PHE A 274 -2.59 26.32 4.40
N ASP A 275 -1.73 27.05 3.71
CA ASP A 275 -1.35 26.70 2.34
C ASP A 275 -0.31 25.57 2.32
N GLN A 276 0.03 25.08 1.13
CA GLN A 276 1.03 24.04 0.92
C GLN A 276 2.44 24.40 1.43
N HIS A 277 2.71 25.69 1.71
CA HIS A 277 3.99 26.22 2.17
C HIS A 277 4.00 26.53 3.69
N GLY A 278 2.90 26.23 4.40
CA GLY A 278 2.78 26.47 5.84
C GLY A 278 2.43 27.91 6.21
N GLN A 279 1.99 28.73 5.26
CA GLN A 279 1.46 30.06 5.53
C GLN A 279 0.01 29.95 6.02
N VAL A 280 -0.34 30.76 7.01
CA VAL A 280 -1.71 30.81 7.54
C VAL A 280 -2.59 31.57 6.56
N LEU A 281 -3.61 30.89 6.02
CA LEU A 281 -4.62 31.48 5.15
C LEU A 281 -5.79 32.05 5.94
N ASN A 282 -6.34 31.24 6.85
CA ASN A 282 -7.52 31.57 7.63
C ASN A 282 -7.38 31.11 9.07
N THR A 283 -8.08 31.78 9.98
CA THR A 283 -8.21 31.33 11.37
C THR A 283 -9.62 31.53 11.89
N PHE A 284 -10.23 30.45 12.38
CA PHE A 284 -11.49 30.48 13.10
C PHE A 284 -11.28 30.20 14.59
N TYR A 285 -12.03 30.89 15.43
CA TYR A 285 -11.96 30.72 16.88
C TYR A 285 -13.29 30.25 17.47
N ASN A 286 -13.30 29.07 18.11
CA ASN A 286 -14.41 28.67 18.96
C ASN A 286 -14.10 29.02 20.42
N SER A 287 -15.03 29.72 21.07
CA SER A 287 -14.90 30.08 22.49
C SER A 287 -15.25 28.91 23.41
N GLY A 288 -14.51 27.80 23.26
CA GLY A 288 -14.70 26.52 23.95
C GLY A 288 -13.89 25.41 23.30
N TYR A 289 -14.35 24.16 23.45
CA TYR A 289 -13.69 22.97 22.90
C TYR A 289 -14.44 22.41 21.71
N LEU A 290 -13.69 21.88 20.76
CA LEU A 290 -14.20 21.07 19.65
C LEU A 290 -13.71 19.64 19.84
N ILE A 291 -14.60 18.68 19.64
CA ILE A 291 -14.35 17.28 19.96
C ILE A 291 -14.52 16.42 18.73
N THR A 292 -15.60 16.64 17.98
CA THR A 292 -15.97 15.82 16.84
C THR A 292 -16.15 16.66 15.58
N LYS A 293 -16.01 15.99 14.44
CA LYS A 293 -16.13 16.59 13.12
C LYS A 293 -16.69 15.59 12.12
N LEU A 294 -17.38 16.11 11.11
CA LEU A 294 -17.82 15.38 9.93
C LEU A 294 -17.54 16.26 8.70
N ILE A 295 -16.96 15.67 7.67
CA ILE A 295 -16.63 16.36 6.40
C ILE A 295 -17.57 15.86 5.32
N LYS A 296 -18.26 16.77 4.64
CA LYS A 296 -19.23 16.48 3.59
C LYS A 296 -19.73 17.77 2.94
N ASP A 297 -20.13 17.73 1.69
CA ASP A 297 -20.99 18.72 1.06
C ASP A 297 -22.40 18.73 1.70
N PHE A 298 -22.69 19.74 2.53
CA PHE A 298 -23.97 19.81 3.27
C PHE A 298 -25.06 20.56 2.52
N ASP A 299 -24.73 21.41 1.54
CA ASP A 299 -25.71 22.20 0.79
C ASP A 299 -25.79 21.86 -0.70
N GLY A 300 -24.98 20.92 -1.17
CA GLY A 300 -25.00 20.37 -2.52
C GLY A 300 -24.30 21.27 -3.55
N ASP A 301 -23.40 22.15 -3.12
CA ASP A 301 -22.70 23.09 -4.02
C ASP A 301 -21.45 22.48 -4.70
N GLY A 302 -21.11 21.23 -4.36
CA GLY A 302 -19.98 20.49 -4.89
C GLY A 302 -18.69 20.65 -4.10
N TYR A 303 -18.66 21.52 -3.08
CA TYR A 303 -17.57 21.66 -2.14
C TYR A 303 -17.90 20.90 -0.85
N ASP A 304 -16.91 20.21 -0.28
CA ASP A 304 -17.12 19.69 1.06
C ASP A 304 -17.05 20.83 2.10
N ASP A 305 -17.84 20.71 3.15
CA ASP A 305 -17.77 21.56 4.34
C ASP A 305 -17.40 20.72 5.56
N ILE A 306 -17.26 21.40 6.70
CA ILE A 306 -16.96 20.74 7.97
C ILE A 306 -17.99 21.09 9.03
N LEU A 307 -18.71 20.07 9.49
CA LEU A 307 -19.58 20.11 10.66
C LEU A 307 -18.75 19.78 11.90
N PHE A 308 -18.76 20.66 12.89
CA PHE A 308 -18.10 20.48 14.18
C PHE A 308 -19.09 20.28 15.31
N GLY A 309 -18.73 19.46 16.30
CA GLY A 309 -19.41 19.33 17.57
C GLY A 309 -18.50 19.66 18.75
N GLY A 310 -19.05 20.32 19.76
CA GLY A 310 -18.28 20.67 20.95
C GLY A 310 -19.07 21.44 22.01
N THR A 311 -18.39 22.36 22.69
CA THR A 311 -18.95 23.27 23.70
C THR A 311 -18.59 24.72 23.37
N ASN A 312 -19.51 25.64 23.70
CA ASN A 312 -19.20 27.07 23.80
C ASN A 312 -19.23 27.48 25.27
N ASN A 313 -18.08 27.87 25.82
CA ASN A 313 -17.88 28.20 27.22
C ASN A 313 -18.59 29.49 27.63
N GLY A 314 -18.75 30.45 26.71
CA GLY A 314 -19.51 31.68 26.93
C GLY A 314 -20.98 31.40 27.20
N HIS A 315 -21.54 30.37 26.54
CA HIS A 315 -22.91 29.94 26.69
C HIS A 315 -23.09 28.78 27.67
N LYS A 316 -22.04 28.00 27.99
CA LYS A 316 -22.09 26.78 28.81
C LYS A 316 -22.99 25.67 28.23
N HIS A 317 -23.11 25.63 26.90
CA HIS A 317 -23.96 24.67 26.19
C HIS A 317 -23.16 23.94 25.13
N ALA A 318 -23.65 22.75 24.82
CA ALA A 318 -23.25 21.99 23.65
C ALA A 318 -23.60 22.76 22.37
N ILE A 319 -22.69 22.69 21.40
CA ILE A 319 -22.82 23.36 20.12
C ILE A 319 -22.59 22.40 18.98
N MET A 320 -23.19 22.73 17.83
CA MET A 320 -22.87 22.15 16.55
C MET A 320 -22.85 23.26 15.50
N PHE A 321 -21.87 23.29 14.61
CA PHE A 321 -21.80 24.33 13.57
C PHE A 321 -21.08 23.87 12.32
N ILE A 322 -21.32 24.54 11.20
CA ILE A 322 -20.73 24.22 9.90
C ILE A 322 -19.87 25.39 9.43
N LEU A 323 -18.63 25.08 9.04
CA LEU A 323 -17.77 26.01 8.31
C LEU A 323 -17.67 25.55 6.85
N LYS A 324 -17.97 26.48 5.93
CA LYS A 324 -17.86 26.25 4.49
C LYS A 324 -16.47 26.57 3.94
N TYR A 325 -16.02 25.79 2.96
CA TYR A 325 -14.87 26.14 2.13
C TYR A 325 -15.20 27.35 1.23
N PRO A 326 -14.23 28.22 0.87
CA PRO A 326 -12.86 28.36 1.41
C PRO A 326 -12.80 29.19 2.71
N HIS A 327 -13.93 29.43 3.35
CA HIS A 327 -14.11 30.45 4.37
C HIS A 327 -13.99 29.86 5.79
N PHE A 328 -12.77 29.53 6.22
CA PHE A 328 -12.51 29.04 7.58
C PHE A 328 -12.10 30.14 8.58
N SER A 329 -12.53 31.39 8.36
CA SER A 329 -12.21 32.51 9.25
C SER A 329 -13.34 32.89 10.20
N GLY A 330 -12.98 33.57 11.29
CA GLY A 330 -13.90 34.28 12.16
C GLY A 330 -14.01 33.70 13.57
N HIS A 331 -15.19 33.76 14.19
CA HIS A 331 -15.38 33.22 15.53
C HIS A 331 -16.79 32.71 15.82
N SER A 332 -16.91 31.81 16.80
CA SER A 332 -18.20 31.42 17.39
C SER A 332 -18.92 32.63 18.00
N PRO A 333 -20.25 32.62 18.19
CA PRO A 333 -20.98 33.69 18.88
C PRO A 333 -20.38 34.05 20.26
N GLN A 334 -20.33 35.35 20.57
CA GLN A 334 -19.67 35.89 21.78
C GLN A 334 -20.55 36.93 22.49
N ASN A 335 -21.36 36.47 23.45
CA ASN A 335 -22.20 37.38 24.23
C ASN A 335 -21.69 37.56 25.67
N ASN A 336 -20.64 36.83 26.05
CA ASN A 336 -20.08 36.84 27.39
C ASN A 336 -18.74 37.59 27.41
N PRO A 337 -18.62 38.71 28.14
CA PRO A 337 -17.41 39.52 28.21
C PRO A 337 -16.13 38.78 28.64
N ASN A 338 -16.25 37.66 29.35
CA ASN A 338 -15.10 36.86 29.78
C ASN A 338 -14.54 35.93 28.71
N TYR A 339 -15.20 35.85 27.55
CA TYR A 339 -14.92 34.90 26.48
C TYR A 339 -14.82 35.58 25.10
N ILE A 340 -14.69 36.92 25.09
CA ILE A 340 -14.55 37.70 23.86
C ILE A 340 -13.16 37.50 23.27
N ILE A 341 -13.09 37.31 21.96
CA ILE A 341 -11.85 37.14 21.22
C ILE A 341 -11.55 38.44 20.49
N HIS A 342 -10.68 39.24 21.09
CA HIS A 342 -10.24 40.52 20.55
C HIS A 342 -9.06 40.31 19.60
N LYS A 343 -9.32 39.93 18.35
CA LYS A 343 -8.29 39.76 17.32
C LYS A 343 -8.55 40.68 16.13
N GLU A 344 -7.55 41.49 15.81
CA GLU A 344 -7.51 42.26 14.57
C GLU A 344 -7.50 41.27 13.39
N GLY A 345 -8.47 41.39 12.48
CA GLY A 345 -8.66 40.46 11.37
C GLY A 345 -9.41 39.16 11.71
N ALA A 346 -9.84 38.94 12.97
CA ALA A 346 -10.87 37.94 13.24
C ALA A 346 -12.17 38.45 12.61
N ASP A 347 -12.48 37.91 11.45
CA ASP A 347 -13.69 38.25 10.71
C ASP A 347 -14.91 38.03 11.62
N CYS A 348 -15.81 39.01 11.73
CA CYS A 348 -17.05 38.85 12.49
C CYS A 348 -18.04 37.89 11.80
N ARG A 349 -17.64 37.26 10.68
CA ARG A 349 -18.49 36.36 9.92
C ARG A 349 -18.84 35.11 10.73
N PRO A 350 -20.15 34.85 10.95
CA PRO A 350 -20.59 33.65 11.61
C PRO A 350 -20.32 32.39 10.76
N PRO A 351 -20.27 31.21 11.39
CA PRO A 351 -20.39 29.93 10.69
C PRO A 351 -21.69 29.85 9.88
N TRP A 352 -21.73 29.09 8.79
CA TRP A 352 -22.92 28.96 7.92
C TRP A 352 -24.14 28.49 8.71
N LEU A 353 -23.96 27.50 9.57
CA LEU A 353 -24.95 27.08 10.55
C LEU A 353 -24.29 27.09 11.93
N TYR A 354 -24.97 27.58 12.96
CA TYR A 354 -24.51 27.45 14.34
C TYR A 354 -25.70 27.18 15.27
N MET A 355 -25.72 25.99 15.86
CA MET A 355 -26.78 25.46 16.70
C MET A 355 -26.31 25.39 18.15
N LEU A 356 -27.18 25.81 19.06
CA LEU A 356 -26.99 25.76 20.50
C LEU A 356 -28.03 24.82 21.10
N PHE A 357 -27.55 23.71 21.65
CA PHE A 357 -28.42 22.70 22.23
C PHE A 357 -28.83 23.08 23.65
N PRO A 358 -30.10 22.87 24.03
CA PRO A 358 -30.57 23.18 25.37
C PRO A 358 -29.87 22.32 26.43
N LYS A 359 -29.78 22.87 27.64
CA LYS A 359 -29.34 22.15 28.83
C LYS A 359 -30.59 21.72 29.63
N PRO A 360 -30.66 20.47 30.12
CA PRO A 360 -31.76 20.03 30.97
C PRO A 360 -31.93 20.93 32.21
N ALA A 361 -33.18 21.34 32.50
CA ALA A 361 -33.48 22.21 33.64
C ALA A 361 -33.09 21.60 34.99
N MET A 362 -33.11 20.27 35.10
CA MET A 362 -32.70 19.53 36.30
C MET A 362 -31.21 19.71 36.63
N LEU A 363 -30.39 20.10 35.65
CA LEU A 363 -28.94 20.27 35.78
C LEU A 363 -28.54 21.70 36.15
N LYS A 364 -29.07 22.19 37.27
CA LYS A 364 -28.84 23.57 37.76
C LYS A 364 -27.36 23.87 38.03
N ASN A 365 -26.60 22.90 38.55
CA ASN A 365 -25.19 23.05 38.93
C ASN A 365 -24.19 22.54 37.89
N VAL A 366 -24.66 22.01 36.76
CA VAL A 366 -23.80 21.55 35.68
C VAL A 366 -23.11 22.72 35.00
N THR A 367 -21.78 22.60 34.90
CA THR A 367 -20.92 23.64 34.37
C THR A 367 -21.08 23.81 32.87
N ARG A 368 -21.12 22.74 32.07
CA ARG A 368 -21.23 22.76 30.59
C ARG A 368 -21.79 21.43 30.04
N THR A 369 -22.47 21.46 28.90
CA THR A 369 -22.76 20.27 28.08
C THR A 369 -21.91 20.30 26.81
N THR A 370 -21.73 19.17 26.11
CA THR A 370 -20.91 19.12 24.89
C THR A 370 -21.41 18.11 23.87
N ILE A 371 -21.35 18.42 22.58
CA ILE A 371 -21.48 17.40 21.54
C ILE A 371 -20.14 16.66 21.44
N LYS A 372 -20.11 15.35 21.71
CA LYS A 372 -18.90 14.52 21.55
C LYS A 372 -18.92 13.63 20.33
N HIS A 373 -20.10 13.28 19.84
CA HIS A 373 -20.24 12.41 18.68
C HIS A 373 -21.35 12.91 17.77
N ILE A 374 -21.06 12.83 16.48
CA ILE A 374 -22.00 13.02 15.39
C ILE A 374 -21.81 11.81 14.47
N PHE A 375 -22.84 11.00 14.33
CA PHE A 375 -22.83 9.86 13.41
C PHE A 375 -23.67 10.20 12.18
N HIS A 376 -23.10 10.03 11.00
CA HIS A 376 -23.84 10.03 9.74
C HIS A 376 -24.42 8.62 9.53
N LEU A 377 -25.73 8.55 9.31
CA LEU A 377 -26.47 7.30 9.17
C LEU A 377 -26.77 7.00 7.69
N ASP A 378 -26.98 5.73 7.34
CA ASP A 378 -27.16 5.26 5.96
C ASP A 378 -28.31 5.94 5.20
N ASN A 379 -29.33 6.40 5.91
CA ASN A 379 -30.49 7.12 5.35
C ASN A 379 -30.24 8.64 5.20
N ASN A 380 -28.98 9.06 5.23
CA ASN A 380 -28.56 10.46 5.15
C ASN A 380 -28.99 11.35 6.35
N SER A 381 -29.38 10.72 7.46
CA SER A 381 -29.71 11.42 8.72
C SER A 381 -28.51 11.45 9.67
N TYR A 382 -28.62 12.17 10.78
CA TYR A 382 -27.58 12.33 11.78
C TYR A 382 -28.06 11.88 13.16
N LEU A 383 -27.22 11.15 13.88
CA LEU A 383 -27.36 10.94 15.32
C LEU A 383 -26.35 11.84 16.05
N VAL A 384 -26.85 12.80 16.81
CA VAL A 384 -26.04 13.75 17.57
C VAL A 384 -26.12 13.44 19.06
N LEU A 385 -24.96 13.25 19.71
CA LEU A 385 -24.88 12.92 21.13
C LEU A 385 -24.46 14.15 21.96
N ASN A 386 -25.41 14.71 22.69
CA ASN A 386 -25.18 15.79 23.64
C ASN A 386 -24.86 15.21 25.02
N HIS A 387 -23.58 15.16 25.34
CA HIS A 387 -23.07 14.67 26.61
C HIS A 387 -23.28 15.67 27.72
N LEU A 388 -23.78 15.15 28.83
CA LEU A 388 -23.98 15.85 30.09
C LEU A 388 -22.78 15.55 31.02
N PRO A 389 -22.51 16.40 32.03
CA PRO A 389 -21.43 16.12 32.95
C PRO A 389 -21.69 14.91 33.83
N HIS A 390 -20.59 14.20 34.08
CA HIS A 390 -20.50 12.97 34.87
C HIS A 390 -21.15 11.76 34.21
N ASN A 391 -20.46 10.61 34.29
CA ASN A 391 -20.96 9.27 33.97
C ASN A 391 -21.58 9.10 32.57
N GLU A 392 -20.84 9.34 31.47
CA GLU A 392 -21.22 8.94 30.09
C GLU A 392 -22.71 9.14 29.69
N SER A 393 -23.38 10.13 30.29
CA SER A 393 -24.81 10.37 30.13
C SER A 393 -25.01 11.33 28.97
N PHE A 394 -25.96 11.03 28.08
CA PHE A 394 -26.20 11.88 26.92
C PHE A 394 -27.65 11.87 26.45
N VAL A 395 -28.03 13.00 25.84
CA VAL A 395 -29.27 13.14 25.08
C VAL A 395 -28.94 12.89 23.61
N MET A 396 -29.70 12.01 22.98
CA MET A 396 -29.60 11.63 21.57
C MET A 396 -30.59 12.43 20.74
N TYR A 397 -30.13 13.01 19.65
CA TYR A 397 -30.96 13.69 18.65
C TYR A 397 -30.83 12.97 17.32
N TYR A 398 -31.93 12.48 16.79
CA TYR A 398 -32.03 12.02 15.41
C TYR A 398 -32.51 13.17 14.54
N MET A 399 -31.66 13.60 13.61
CA MET A 399 -31.90 14.74 12.73
C MET A 399 -31.88 14.32 11.27
N ASP A 400 -32.73 14.87 10.41
CA ASP A 400 -32.62 14.66 8.96
C ASP A 400 -31.43 15.40 8.34
N SER A 401 -31.28 15.30 7.00
CA SER A 401 -30.24 15.99 6.25
C SER A 401 -30.33 17.52 6.31
N GLN A 402 -31.47 18.07 6.72
CA GLN A 402 -31.75 19.50 6.87
C GLN A 402 -31.68 19.93 8.34
N PHE A 403 -31.21 19.04 9.23
CA PHE A 403 -31.08 19.25 10.67
C PHE A 403 -32.41 19.43 11.42
N ASN A 404 -33.54 18.98 10.85
CA ASN A 404 -34.80 18.91 11.58
C ASN A 404 -34.77 17.73 12.55
N ILE A 405 -35.19 17.95 13.80
CA ILE A 405 -35.24 16.90 14.83
C ILE A 405 -36.48 16.02 14.61
N HIS A 406 -36.26 14.72 14.42
CA HIS A 406 -37.34 13.73 14.35
C HIS A 406 -37.59 13.03 15.68
N THR A 407 -36.52 12.76 16.43
CA THR A 407 -36.63 11.98 17.66
C THR A 407 -35.57 12.44 18.64
N ILE A 408 -35.98 12.60 19.90
CA ILE A 408 -35.09 12.83 21.03
C ILE A 408 -35.24 11.65 21.99
N THR A 409 -34.12 11.12 22.45
CA THR A 409 -34.10 10.07 23.46
C THR A 409 -32.88 10.24 24.36
N VAL A 410 -32.75 9.42 25.38
CA VAL A 410 -31.65 9.44 26.36
C VAL A 410 -31.08 8.05 26.52
N ASN A 411 -29.79 7.95 26.83
CA ASN A 411 -29.19 6.64 27.09
C ASN A 411 -29.57 6.10 28.47
N GLU A 412 -29.38 4.80 28.67
CA GLU A 412 -29.64 4.15 29.96
C GLU A 412 -28.82 4.77 31.10
N GLN A 413 -27.59 5.20 30.82
CA GLN A 413 -26.75 5.82 31.84
C GLN A 413 -27.30 7.18 32.31
N PHE A 414 -27.95 7.95 31.45
CA PHE A 414 -28.69 9.15 31.86
C PHE A 414 -29.79 8.79 32.86
N VAL A 415 -30.59 7.77 32.54
CA VAL A 415 -31.66 7.27 33.41
C VAL A 415 -31.08 6.87 34.77
N ASN A 416 -29.97 6.13 34.79
CA ASN A 416 -29.34 5.67 36.03
C ASN A 416 -28.72 6.81 36.84
N THR A 417 -28.11 7.80 36.17
CA THR A 417 -27.37 8.89 36.84
C THR A 417 -28.30 9.90 37.49
N TYR A 418 -29.46 10.16 36.88
CA TYR A 418 -30.38 11.19 37.34
C TYR A 418 -31.65 10.64 38.00
N ARG A 419 -31.67 9.35 38.33
CA ARG A 419 -32.73 8.70 39.13
C ARG A 419 -32.49 8.90 40.64
N PRO A 420 -33.39 9.60 41.36
CA PRO A 420 -33.21 9.95 42.77
C PRO A 420 -33.00 8.78 43.75
N ASP A 421 -33.62 7.63 43.52
CA ASP A 421 -33.70 6.53 44.50
C ASP A 421 -33.05 5.21 44.03
N GLY A 422 -32.56 5.15 42.79
CA GLY A 422 -31.96 3.95 42.19
C GLY A 422 -32.91 2.81 41.78
N TYR A 423 -34.20 2.86 42.13
CA TYR A 423 -35.15 1.75 41.94
C TYR A 423 -36.45 2.11 41.19
N SER A 424 -36.88 3.38 41.07
CA SER A 424 -38.15 3.80 40.40
C SER A 424 -37.97 4.61 39.11
N ASN A 425 -38.80 4.40 38.07
CA ASN A 425 -38.50 4.88 36.71
C ASN A 425 -38.19 6.39 36.74
N ILE A 426 -37.16 6.88 36.01
CA ILE A 426 -36.81 8.32 36.07
C ILE A 426 -38.01 9.21 35.73
N TRP A 427 -38.89 8.72 34.85
CA TRP A 427 -40.12 9.40 34.46
C TRP A 427 -41.21 9.41 35.54
N ASP A 428 -41.04 8.67 36.64
CA ASP A 428 -41.88 8.80 37.84
C ASP A 428 -41.58 10.12 38.58
N TYR A 429 -40.40 10.73 38.34
CA TYR A 429 -39.97 11.98 38.97
C TYR A 429 -39.90 13.17 38.02
N TYR A 430 -39.83 12.91 36.71
CA TYR A 430 -39.72 13.95 35.69
C TYR A 430 -40.78 13.76 34.63
N ASP A 431 -41.42 14.87 34.25
CA ASP A 431 -42.31 14.92 33.10
C ASP A 431 -41.49 14.70 31.82
N GLN A 432 -41.67 13.52 31.23
CA GLN A 432 -40.96 13.08 30.03
C GLN A 432 -41.25 14.01 28.84
N ASP A 433 -42.52 14.43 28.67
CA ASP A 433 -42.94 15.28 27.57
C ASP A 433 -42.39 16.70 27.75
N ALA A 434 -42.42 17.23 28.98
CA ALA A 434 -41.81 18.52 29.29
C ALA A 434 -40.30 18.51 29.10
N PHE A 435 -39.62 17.40 29.45
CA PHE A 435 -38.19 17.23 29.19
C PHE A 435 -37.91 17.24 27.69
N PHE A 436 -38.58 16.41 26.89
CA PHE A 436 -38.32 16.36 25.45
C PHE A 436 -38.73 17.65 24.74
N SER A 437 -39.80 18.31 25.17
CA SER A 437 -40.17 19.65 24.69
C SER A 437 -39.11 20.70 25.03
N GLN A 438 -38.50 20.64 26.21
CA GLN A 438 -37.34 21.48 26.51
C GLN A 438 -36.16 21.16 25.59
N MET A 439 -35.87 19.87 25.40
CA MET A 439 -34.71 19.45 24.63
C MET A 439 -34.85 19.72 23.12
N SER A 440 -36.08 19.83 22.60
CA SER A 440 -36.34 20.22 21.21
C SER A 440 -36.07 21.70 20.92
N ASN A 441 -35.94 22.55 21.95
CA ASN A 441 -35.71 24.00 21.79
C ASN A 441 -34.24 24.31 21.47
N ILE A 442 -33.79 23.86 20.29
CA ILE A 442 -32.49 24.24 19.74
C ILE A 442 -32.56 25.69 19.25
N ARG A 443 -31.53 26.48 19.59
CA ARG A 443 -31.41 27.86 19.11
C ARG A 443 -30.36 27.96 18.02
N PHE A 444 -30.59 28.87 17.10
CA PHE A 444 -29.74 29.10 15.93
C PHE A 444 -29.17 30.52 15.99
N TRP A 445 -27.92 30.69 15.57
CA TRP A 445 -27.30 32.01 15.46
C TRP A 445 -27.51 32.57 14.06
N ASN A 446 -28.13 33.75 13.96
CA ASN A 446 -28.40 34.44 12.69
C ASN A 446 -27.34 35.50 12.33
N GLY A 447 -26.18 35.47 12.98
CA GLY A 447 -25.11 36.46 12.80
C GLY A 447 -25.12 37.55 13.88
N GLU A 448 -26.29 37.87 14.43
CA GLU A 448 -26.46 38.97 15.40
C GLU A 448 -27.02 38.50 16.74
N SER A 449 -27.94 37.53 16.71
CA SER A 449 -28.69 37.07 17.88
C SER A 449 -29.10 35.60 17.77
N TRP A 450 -29.57 35.05 18.90
CA TRP A 450 -30.12 33.71 18.96
C TRP A 450 -31.60 33.72 18.61
N VAL A 451 -32.01 32.87 17.68
CA VAL A 451 -33.40 32.67 17.26
C VAL A 451 -33.83 31.21 17.46
N ASP A 452 -35.13 30.99 17.63
CA ASP A 452 -35.70 29.64 17.83
C ASP A 452 -36.15 28.98 16.51
N THR A 453 -36.02 29.69 15.39
CA THR A 453 -36.31 29.19 14.05
C THR A 453 -35.02 28.83 13.33
N PHE A 454 -35.04 27.74 12.55
CA PHE A 454 -33.91 27.36 11.71
C PHE A 454 -33.48 28.54 10.82
N VAL A 455 -32.19 28.85 10.86
CA VAL A 455 -31.58 29.89 10.03
C VAL A 455 -30.14 29.48 9.72
N VAL A 456 -29.73 29.79 8.50
CA VAL A 456 -28.35 29.73 8.06
C VAL A 456 -27.86 31.16 7.80
N ASN A 457 -26.57 31.37 7.99
CA ASN A 457 -25.92 32.63 7.72
C ASN A 457 -25.44 32.63 6.27
N GLU A 458 -25.99 33.52 5.44
CA GLU A 458 -25.49 33.74 4.09
C GLU A 458 -24.12 34.42 4.17
N ARG A 459 -23.19 33.93 3.34
CA ARG A 459 -21.89 34.57 3.13
C ARG A 459 -21.90 35.15 1.72
N GLU A 460 -21.88 36.48 1.61
CA GLU A 460 -21.55 37.19 0.37
C GLU A 460 -20.06 37.06 0.03
#